data_AF-X0VB90-F1
#
_entry.id   AF-X0VB90-F1
#
_cell.length_a   1.000
_cell.length_b   1.000
_cell.length_c   1.000
_cell.angle_alpha   90.00
_cell.angle_beta   90.00
_cell.angle_gamma   90.00
#
_symmetry.space_group_name_H-M   'P 1'
#
loop_
_entity.id
_entity.type
_entity.pdbx_description
1 polymer ?
#
loop_
_entity_poly.entity_id
_entity_poly.type
_entity_poly.pdbx_seq_one_letter_code
_entity_poly.pdbx_strand_id
1 'polypeptide(L)'
;MNSNKKSARILQDVKINVKIKLSALWVAVTLCYVYADVFVLYKPGHIEEIIAGESALGSQVSLLGGAIMVTIPAIMVFLSLTLKAKANRWANIILSIIYTG
;
A
#
# COMPACT_ATOMS: atom_id res chain seq x y z
N MET A 1 -16.58 -44.75 -29.33
CA MET A 1 -15.44 -43.87 -29.68
C MET A 1 -15.43 -42.72 -28.68
N ASN A 2 -14.33 -42.57 -27.93
CA ASN A 2 -14.26 -41.81 -26.69
C ASN A 2 -14.05 -40.31 -26.97
N SER A 3 -15.09 -39.48 -26.87
CA SER A 3 -14.96 -38.03 -26.94
C SER A 3 -14.56 -37.49 -25.58
N ASN A 4 -13.26 -37.42 -25.34
CA ASN A 4 -12.61 -36.79 -24.20
C ASN A 4 -13.07 -35.32 -24.12
N LYS A 5 -14.09 -35.05 -23.30
CA LYS A 5 -14.64 -33.71 -23.06
C LYS A 5 -13.53 -32.88 -22.44
N LYS A 6 -12.92 -32.03 -23.26
CA LYS A 6 -12.03 -30.95 -22.83
C LYS A 6 -12.81 -30.10 -21.83
N SER A 7 -12.60 -30.37 -20.54
CA SER A 7 -13.08 -29.52 -19.45
C SER A 7 -12.34 -28.21 -19.62
N ALA A 8 -12.97 -27.26 -20.32
CA ALA A 8 -12.58 -25.87 -20.21
C ALA A 8 -12.68 -25.56 -18.71
N ARG A 9 -11.52 -25.38 -18.06
CA ARG A 9 -11.42 -25.00 -16.65
C ARG A 9 -12.23 -23.72 -16.50
N ILE A 10 -13.48 -23.84 -16.05
CA ILE A 10 -14.30 -22.68 -15.73
C ILE A 10 -13.57 -22.00 -14.57
N LEU A 11 -13.00 -20.82 -14.84
CA LEU A 11 -12.37 -20.00 -13.81
C LEU A 11 -13.48 -19.63 -12.82
N GLN A 12 -13.38 -20.13 -11.58
CA GLN A 12 -14.35 -19.85 -10.52
C GLN A 12 -13.87 -18.64 -9.72
N ASP A 13 -14.63 -17.56 -9.73
CA ASP A 13 -14.38 -16.40 -8.89
C ASP A 13 -14.89 -16.64 -7.47
N VAL A 14 -13.97 -16.56 -6.50
CA VAL A 14 -14.32 -16.67 -5.08
C VAL A 14 -14.85 -15.34 -4.56
N LYS A 15 -15.93 -15.38 -3.78
CA LYS A 15 -16.47 -14.19 -3.13
C LYS A 15 -15.55 -13.71 -2.00
N ILE A 16 -14.76 -12.68 -2.27
CA ILE A 16 -13.84 -12.07 -1.28
C ILE A 16 -14.60 -11.09 -0.38
N ASN A 17 -14.39 -11.20 0.94
CA ASN A 17 -14.94 -10.27 1.93
C ASN A 17 -14.41 -8.84 1.70
N VAL A 18 -15.29 -7.83 1.81
CA VAL A 18 -14.93 -6.41 1.64
C VAL A 18 -13.77 -5.99 2.53
N LYS A 19 -13.65 -6.51 3.76
CA LYS A 19 -12.50 -6.22 4.64
C LYS A 19 -11.16 -6.66 4.05
N ILE A 20 -11.14 -7.81 3.38
CA ILE A 20 -9.95 -8.33 2.71
C ILE A 20 -9.61 -7.45 1.51
N LYS A 21 -10.62 -7.02 0.74
CA LYS A 21 -10.40 -6.07 -0.36
C LYS A 21 -9.79 -4.76 0.13
N LEU A 22 -10.32 -4.18 1.21
CA LEU A 22 -9.79 -2.96 1.80
C LEU A 22 -8.35 -3.14 2.31
N SER A 23 -8.09 -4.23 3.05
CA SER A 23 -6.74 -4.57 3.51
C SER A 23 -5.76 -4.71 2.34
N ALA A 24 -6.15 -5.43 1.28
CA ALA A 24 -5.34 -5.61 0.08
C ALA A 24 -5.05 -4.29 -0.65
N LEU A 25 -6.02 -3.36 -0.70
CA LEU A 25 -5.80 -2.03 -1.26
C LEU A 25 -4.79 -1.23 -0.45
N TRP A 26 -4.86 -1.26 0.89
CA TRP A 26 -3.84 -0.62 1.73
C TRP A 26 -2.46 -1.26 1.56
N VAL A 27 -2.39 -2.58 1.40
CA VAL A 27 -1.12 -3.27 1.07
C VAL A 27 -0.56 -2.74 -0.26
N ALA A 28 -1.40 -2.62 -1.29
CA ALA A 28 -0.96 -2.10 -2.58
C ALA A 28 -0.39 -0.68 -2.45
N VAL A 29 -1.05 0.20 -1.68
CA VAL A 29 -0.55 1.56 -1.39
C VAL A 29 0.80 1.51 -0.66
N THR A 30 0.94 0.69 0.38
CA THR A 30 2.22 0.52 1.08
C THR A 30 3.33 0.03 0.15
N LEU A 31 3.04 -0.93 -0.74
CA LEU A 31 4.02 -1.43 -1.71
C LEU A 31 4.43 -0.36 -2.71
N CYS A 32 3.51 0.50 -3.16
CA CYS A 32 3.84 1.63 -4.02
C CYS A 32 4.79 2.61 -3.33
N TYR A 33 4.60 2.89 -2.04
CA TYR A 33 5.53 3.74 -1.29
C TYR A 33 6.91 3.10 -1.16
N VAL A 34 6.98 1.82 -0.77
CA VAL A 34 8.26 1.10 -0.68
C VAL A 34 8.97 1.07 -2.03
N TYR A 35 8.24 0.87 -3.12
CA TYR A 35 8.81 0.93 -4.46
C TYR A 35 9.35 2.32 -4.81
N ALA A 36 8.62 3.39 -4.47
CA ALA A 36 9.07 4.75 -4.68
C ALA A 36 10.35 5.06 -3.89
N ASP A 37 10.43 4.63 -2.63
CA ASP A 37 11.62 4.80 -1.79
C ASP A 37 12.84 4.09 -2.41
N VAL A 38 12.64 2.84 -2.85
CA VAL A 38 13.69 2.08 -3.55
C VAL A 38 14.12 2.79 -4.83
N PHE A 39 13.18 3.32 -5.61
CA PHE A 39 13.50 4.03 -6.84
C PHE A 39 14.30 5.32 -6.60
N VAL A 40 14.00 6.05 -5.53
CA VAL A 40 14.74 7.26 -5.14
C VAL A 40 16.20 6.95 -4.81
N LEU A 41 16.47 5.81 -4.17
CA LEU A 41 17.84 5.37 -3.88
C LEU A 41 18.70 5.11 -5.12
N TYR A 42 18.08 4.80 -6.27
CA TYR A 42 18.80 4.59 -7.53
C TYR A 42 19.07 5.88 -8.32
N LYS A 43 18.65 7.05 -7.84
CA LYS A 43 18.96 8.31 -8.51
C LYS A 43 20.47 8.59 -8.45
N PRO A 44 21.13 8.87 -9.60
CA PRO A 44 22.55 9.21 -9.61
C PRO A 44 22.85 10.41 -8.69
N GLY A 45 23.90 10.33 -7.88
CA GLY A 45 24.28 11.39 -6.94
C GLY A 45 23.58 11.30 -5.57
N HIS A 46 22.45 10.58 -5.45
CA HIS A 46 21.65 10.60 -4.23
C HIS A 46 22.34 9.87 -3.06
N ILE A 47 22.99 8.75 -3.33
CA ILE A 47 23.76 8.01 -2.31
C ILE A 47 25.01 8.80 -1.92
N GLU A 48 25.68 9.43 -2.89
CA GLU A 48 26.84 10.28 -2.64
C GLU A 48 26.50 11.50 -1.76
N GLU A 49 25.36 12.16 -2.01
CA GLU A 49 24.85 13.26 -1.18
C GLU A 49 24.55 12.80 0.26
N ILE A 50 23.93 11.61 0.42
CA ILE A 50 23.67 11.02 1.75
C ILE A 50 24.99 10.75 2.49
N ILE A 51 25.99 10.20 1.82
CA ILE A 51 27.32 9.90 2.41
C ILE A 51 28.06 11.18 2.77
N ALA A 52 27.94 12.24 1.95
CA ALA A 52 28.53 13.54 2.19
C ALA A 52 27.90 14.30 3.37
N GLY A 53 26.78 13.80 3.91
CA GLY A 53 26.03 14.45 4.98
C GLY A 53 25.30 15.71 4.51
N GLU A 54 25.22 15.92 3.20
CA GLU A 54 24.33 16.92 2.62
C GLU A 54 22.90 16.40 2.78
N SER A 55 21.93 17.32 2.95
CA SER A 55 20.53 17.01 3.25
C SER A 55 19.78 16.37 2.07
N ALA A 56 20.32 15.31 1.50
CA ALA A 56 19.74 14.50 0.44
C ALA A 56 18.33 14.01 0.80
N LEU A 57 18.09 13.82 2.10
CA LEU A 57 16.86 13.27 2.67
C LEU A 57 15.81 14.36 3.02
N GLY A 58 16.12 15.65 2.82
CA GLY A 58 15.24 16.77 3.14
C GLY A 58 15.33 17.25 4.59
N SER A 59 14.42 18.15 5.00
CA SER A 59 14.36 18.66 6.37
C SER A 59 13.76 17.64 7.34
N GLN A 60 14.07 17.77 8.65
CA GLN A 60 13.50 16.90 9.69
C GLN A 60 11.95 16.87 9.65
N VAL A 61 11.32 18.00 9.32
CA VAL A 61 9.87 18.11 9.17
C VAL A 61 9.36 17.28 7.98
N SER A 62 10.06 17.34 6.84
CA SER A 62 9.68 16.55 5.66
C SER A 62 9.82 15.05 5.88
N LEU A 63 10.87 14.62 6.60
CA LEU A 63 11.08 13.22 6.96
C LEU A 63 10.00 12.69 7.91
N LEU A 64 9.65 13.49 8.91
CA LEU A 64 8.57 13.14 9.83
C LEU A 64 7.23 13.05 9.09
N GLY A 65 6.95 13.99 8.18
CA GLY A 65 5.76 13.96 7.32
C GLY A 65 5.69 12.71 6.46
N GLY A 66 6.79 12.36 5.77
CA GLY A 66 6.89 11.14 4.98
C GLY A 66 6.67 9.88 5.82
N ALA A 67 7.30 9.80 7.00
CA ALA A 67 7.14 8.67 7.92
C ALA A 67 5.69 8.46 8.37
N ILE A 68 4.98 9.55 8.72
CA ILE A 68 3.55 9.48 9.09
C ILE A 68 2.71 9.01 7.89
N MET A 69 3.00 9.54 6.70
CA MET A 69 2.29 9.20 5.47
C MET A 69 2.44 7.72 5.06
N VAL A 70 3.56 7.07 5.36
CA VAL A 70 3.72 5.62 5.08
C VAL A 70 3.27 4.73 6.24
N THR A 71 3.22 5.26 7.46
CA THR A 71 2.79 4.50 8.65
C THR A 71 1.28 4.23 8.65
N ILE A 72 0.46 5.22 8.27
CA ILE A 72 -0.99 5.08 8.22
C ILE A 72 -1.46 3.92 7.30
N PRO A 73 -1.02 3.80 6.03
CA PRO A 73 -1.45 2.71 5.17
C PRO A 73 -1.02 1.36 5.72
N ALA A 74 0.18 1.25 6.30
CA ALA A 74 0.66 0.02 6.94
C ALA A 74 -0.24 -0.41 8.12
N ILE A 75 -0.63 0.53 8.98
CA ILE A 75 -1.57 0.26 10.08
C ILE A 75 -2.95 -0.14 9.55
N MET A 76 -3.42 0.51 8.48
CA MET A 76 -4.73 0.25 7.87
C MET A 76 -4.84 -1.14 7.25
N VAL A 77 -3.73 -1.77 6.83
CA VAL A 77 -3.72 -3.18 6.43
C VAL A 77 -4.31 -4.07 7.53
N PHE A 78 -3.84 -3.89 8.77
CA PHE A 78 -4.29 -4.65 9.92
C PHE A 78 -5.68 -4.21 10.40
N LEU A 79 -5.89 -2.89 10.54
CA LEU A 79 -7.17 -2.35 11.05
C LEU A 79 -8.35 -2.70 10.13
N SER A 80 -8.13 -2.79 8.82
CA SER A 80 -9.18 -3.17 7.87
C SER A 80 -9.77 -4.56 8.14
N LEU A 81 -8.98 -5.47 8.72
CA LEU A 81 -9.42 -6.83 9.04
C LEU A 81 -10.05 -6.91 10.44
N THR A 82 -9.46 -6.21 11.41
CA THR A 82 -9.80 -6.36 12.85
C THR A 82 -10.92 -5.44 13.32
N LEU A 83 -11.07 -4.24 12.74
CA LEU A 83 -12.11 -3.29 13.17
C LEU A 83 -13.52 -3.79 12.88
N LYS A 84 -14.48 -3.41 13.74
CA LYS A 84 -15.92 -3.58 13.48
C LYS A 84 -16.32 -2.82 12.21
N ALA A 85 -17.31 -3.35 11.48
CA ALA A 85 -17.68 -2.82 10.15
C ALA A 85 -17.97 -1.30 10.13
N LYS A 86 -18.66 -0.77 11.15
CA LYS A 86 -18.97 0.67 11.24
C LYS A 86 -17.71 1.53 11.39
N ALA A 87 -16.81 1.17 12.30
CA ALA A 87 -15.55 1.88 12.53
C ALA A 87 -14.63 1.78 11.31
N ASN A 88 -14.52 0.57 10.73
CA ASN A 88 -13.71 0.35 9.55
C ASN A 88 -14.16 1.20 8.35
N ARG A 89 -15.48 1.33 8.15
CA ARG A 89 -16.04 2.16 7.08
C ARG A 89 -15.63 3.62 7.22
N TRP A 90 -15.81 4.21 8.41
CA TRP A 90 -15.44 5.60 8.63
C TRP A 90 -13.94 5.85 8.54
N ALA A 91 -13.11 4.95 9.11
CA ALA A 91 -11.66 5.04 9.00
C ALA A 91 -11.20 5.05 7.53
N ASN A 92 -11.70 4.12 6.71
CA ASN A 92 -11.36 4.06 5.30
C ASN A 92 -11.82 5.31 4.53
N ILE A 93 -13.02 5.82 4.76
CA ILE A 93 -13.52 7.02 4.08
C ILE A 93 -12.66 8.25 4.42
N ILE A 94 -12.45 8.51 5.72
CA ILE A 94 -11.71 9.68 6.18
C ILE A 94 -10.28 9.63 5.66
N LEU A 95 -9.60 8.50 5.82
CA LEU A 95 -8.21 8.37 5.37
C LEU A 95 -8.10 8.42 3.85
N SER A 96 -9.03 7.83 3.10
CA SER A 96 -8.99 7.92 1.63
C SER A 96 -9.15 9.37 1.15
N ILE A 97 -10.00 10.17 1.80
CA ILE A 97 -10.13 11.60 1.50
C ILE A 97 -8.83 12.34 1.81
N ILE A 98 -8.21 12.09 2.97
CA ILE A 98 -6.94 12.73 3.33
C ILE A 98 -5.81 12.38 2.35
N TYR A 99 -5.77 11.16 1.82
CA TYR A 99 -4.73 10.72 0.89
C TYR A 99 -4.96 11.17 -0.56
N THR A 100 -6.20 11.50 -0.93
CA THR A 100 -6.54 11.91 -2.31
C THR A 100 -6.72 13.42 -2.44
N GLY A 101 -7.14 14.09 -1.36
CA GLY A 101 -7.44 15.52 -1.33
C GLY A 101 -6.23 16.40 -1.15
#